data_AF-C6HTQ2-F1
#
_entry.id   AF-C6HTQ2-F1
#
_cell.length_a   1.000
_cell.length_b   1.000
_cell.length_c   1.000
_cell.angle_alpha   90.00
_cell.angle_beta   90.00
_cell.angle_gamma   90.00
#
_symmetry.space_group_name_H-M   'P 1'
#
loop_
_entity.id
_entity.type
_entity.pdbx_description
1 polymer ?
#
loop_
_entity_poly.entity_id
_entity_poly.type
_entity_poly.pdbx_seq_one_letter_code
_entity_poly.pdbx_strand_id
1 'polypeptide(L)'
;MAHAHLALLGFSSFMEIGAMYYGLERLLKRKFNPTLELYHYWLMTIGFIIFWTSLTAAGLIQAAAKVYEIPYVASVQAAHPYMVARSWGGFMIITGQWIFLYNLYRTATAPASKAVPSLLAQES
;
A
#
# COMPACT_ATOMS: atom_id res chain seq x y z
N MET A 1 -13.31 16.33 12.38
CA MET A 1 -13.52 15.66 11.07
C MET A 1 -12.29 14.89 10.54
N ALA A 2 -11.13 14.92 11.22
CA ALA A 2 -9.91 14.21 10.80
C ALA A 2 -9.86 12.72 11.20
N HIS A 3 -10.45 12.32 12.34
CA HIS A 3 -10.37 10.94 12.86
C HIS A 3 -10.99 9.90 11.90
N ALA A 4 -12.19 10.19 11.37
CA ALA A 4 -12.91 9.26 10.51
C ALA A 4 -12.25 9.08 9.14
N HIS A 5 -11.77 10.15 8.51
CA HIS A 5 -11.13 10.07 7.19
C HIS A 5 -9.78 9.34 7.25
N LEU A 6 -9.01 9.57 8.31
CA LEU A 6 -7.74 8.92 8.52
C LEU A 6 -7.94 7.41 8.72
N ALA A 7 -8.87 6.99 9.58
CA ALA A 7 -9.20 5.57 9.76
C ALA A 7 -9.77 4.93 8.48
N LEU A 8 -10.63 5.67 7.75
CA LEU A 8 -11.23 5.19 6.50
C LEU A 8 -10.18 5.03 5.39
N LEU A 9 -9.28 6.00 5.20
CA LEU A 9 -8.27 5.95 4.13
C LEU A 9 -7.24 4.83 4.34
N GLY A 10 -6.84 4.58 5.60
CA GLY A 10 -5.97 3.45 5.91
C GLY A 10 -6.65 2.12 5.66
N PHE A 11 -7.83 1.92 6.26
CA PHE A 11 -8.57 0.66 6.16
C PHE A 11 -9.06 0.35 4.73
N SER A 12 -9.58 1.35 4.01
CA SER A 12 -10.04 1.19 2.62
C SER A 12 -8.89 0.80 1.70
N SER A 13 -7.73 1.44 1.81
CA SER A 13 -6.57 1.14 0.96
C SER A 13 -6.10 -0.32 1.13
N PHE A 14 -6.01 -0.82 2.36
CA PHE A 14 -5.65 -2.22 2.59
C PHE A 14 -6.72 -3.20 2.08
N MET A 15 -8.01 -2.89 2.27
CA MET A 15 -9.10 -3.70 1.70
C MET A 15 -9.09 -3.71 0.17
N GLU A 16 -8.85 -2.57 -0.48
CA GLU A 16 -8.80 -2.47 -1.94
C GLU A 16 -7.66 -3.30 -2.52
N ILE A 17 -6.51 -3.35 -1.86
CA ILE A 17 -5.37 -4.16 -2.31
C ILE A 17 -5.68 -5.64 -2.15
N GLY A 18 -6.24 -6.06 -1.02
CA GLY A 18 -6.69 -7.44 -0.82
C GLY A 18 -7.75 -7.85 -1.86
N ALA A 19 -8.70 -6.96 -2.14
CA ALA A 19 -9.71 -7.17 -3.17
C ALA A 19 -9.11 -7.22 -4.58
N MET A 20 -8.10 -6.40 -4.87
CA MET A 20 -7.41 -6.41 -6.16
C MET A 20 -6.63 -7.71 -6.39
N TYR A 21 -5.87 -8.21 -5.41
CA TYR A 21 -5.17 -9.50 -5.55
C TYR A 21 -6.16 -10.64 -5.79
N TYR A 22 -7.22 -10.74 -4.98
CA TYR A 22 -8.24 -11.77 -5.15
C TYR A 22 -8.99 -11.64 -6.49
N GLY A 23 -9.38 -10.42 -6.86
CA GLY A 23 -10.09 -10.14 -8.10
C GLY A 23 -9.25 -10.44 -9.34
N LEU A 24 -7.97 -10.05 -9.34
CA LEU A 24 -7.06 -10.26 -10.46
C LEU A 24 -6.71 -11.75 -10.64
N GLU A 25 -6.54 -12.52 -9.57
CA GLU A 25 -6.35 -13.96 -9.66
C GLU A 25 -7.53 -14.66 -10.32
N ARG A 26 -8.74 -14.22 -9.99
CA ARG A 26 -9.98 -14.76 -10.56
C ARG A 26 -10.15 -14.38 -12.03
N LEU A 27 -9.81 -13.15 -12.39
CA LEU A 27 -9.95 -12.64 -13.76
C LEU A 27 -8.94 -13.27 -14.72
N LEU A 28 -7.68 -13.39 -14.28
CA LEU A 28 -6.59 -13.95 -15.07
C LEU A 28 -6.54 -15.49 -15.02
N LYS A 29 -7.31 -16.13 -14.13
CA LYS A 29 -7.29 -17.58 -13.83
C LYS A 29 -5.87 -18.11 -13.58
N ARG A 30 -4.99 -17.26 -13.06
CA ARG A 30 -3.57 -17.52 -12.82
C ARG A 30 -3.20 -16.97 -11.46
N LYS A 31 -2.36 -17.71 -10.74
CA LYS A 31 -1.86 -17.29 -9.43
C LYS A 31 -0.71 -16.30 -9.59
N PHE A 32 -0.69 -15.27 -8.75
CA PHE A 32 0.47 -14.37 -8.68
C PHE A 32 1.65 -15.08 -8.03
N ASN A 33 2.86 -14.52 -8.20
CA ASN A 33 4.01 -15.02 -7.48
C ASN A 33 3.91 -14.63 -5.99
N PRO A 34 3.82 -15.60 -5.06
CA PRO A 34 3.57 -15.34 -3.63
C PRO A 34 4.73 -14.58 -2.96
N THR A 35 5.96 -14.71 -3.47
CA THR A 35 7.12 -14.01 -2.93
C THR A 35 7.03 -12.50 -3.22
N LEU A 36 6.66 -12.12 -4.45
CA LEU A 36 6.51 -10.71 -4.82
C LEU A 36 5.33 -10.04 -4.11
N GLU A 37 4.25 -10.79 -3.92
CA GLU A 37 3.09 -10.35 -3.12
C GLU A 37 3.48 -10.08 -1.67
N LEU A 38 4.26 -10.96 -1.05
CA LEU A 38 4.75 -10.77 0.32
C LEU A 38 5.64 -9.52 0.43
N TYR A 39 6.54 -9.30 -0.53
CA TYR A 39 7.36 -8.08 -0.56
C TYR A 39 6.53 -6.81 -0.72
N HIS A 40 5.53 -6.84 -1.61
CA HIS A 40 4.58 -5.75 -1.78
C HIS A 40 3.85 -5.45 -0.47
N TYR A 41 3.32 -6.49 0.18
CA TYR A 41 2.59 -6.38 1.45
C TYR A 41 3.45 -5.72 2.54
N TRP A 42 4.70 -6.16 2.72
CA TRP A 42 5.58 -5.58 3.73
C TRP A 42 5.98 -4.13 3.42
N LEU A 43 6.30 -3.82 2.17
CA LEU A 43 6.64 -2.45 1.75
C LEU A 43 5.47 -1.50 1.95
N MET A 44 4.26 -1.94 1.60
CA MET A 44 3.03 -1.17 1.82
C MET A 44 2.75 -0.97 3.30
N THR A 45 2.84 -2.04 4.10
CA THR A 45 2.56 -1.98 5.54
C THR A 45 3.52 -1.05 6.26
N ILE A 46 4.83 -1.19 6.02
CA ILE A 46 5.86 -0.37 6.66
C ILE A 46 5.76 1.09 6.18
N GLY A 47 5.64 1.31 4.87
CA GLY A 47 5.51 2.65 4.30
C GLY A 47 4.27 3.39 4.83
N PHE A 48 3.14 2.69 4.95
CA PHE A 48 1.92 3.24 5.52
C PHE A 48 2.06 3.59 7.00
N ILE A 49 2.67 2.73 7.82
CA ILE A 49 2.89 3.02 9.24
C ILE A 49 3.73 4.30 9.42
N ILE A 50 4.81 4.45 8.65
CA ILE A 50 5.67 5.65 8.71
C ILE A 50 4.91 6.89 8.25
N PHE A 51 4.17 6.78 7.14
CA PHE A 51 3.37 7.89 6.60
C PHE A 51 2.29 8.33 7.59
N TRP A 52 1.58 7.38 8.20
CA TRP A 52 0.53 7.62 9.17
C TRP A 52 1.03 8.27 10.46
N THR A 53 2.08 7.70 11.04
CA THR A 53 2.64 8.17 12.32
C THR A 53 3.24 9.56 12.18
N SER A 54 3.95 9.85 11.08
CA SER A 54 4.50 11.18 10.81
C SER A 54 3.42 12.26 10.65
N LEU A 55 2.34 11.96 9.92
CA LEU A 55 1.18 12.85 9.80
C LEU A 55 0.48 13.11 11.12
N THR A 56 0.31 12.06 11.93
CA THR A 56 -0.34 12.17 13.24
C THR A 56 0.50 13.04 14.18
N ALA A 57 1.82 12.83 14.23
CA ALA A 57 2.74 13.63 15.04
C ALA A 57 2.79 15.10 14.59
N ALA A 58 2.90 15.35 13.28
CA ALA A 58 2.89 16.71 12.73
C ALA A 58 1.55 17.43 13.02
N GLY A 59 0.43 16.72 12.89
CA GLY A 59 -0.89 17.25 13.21
C GLY A 59 -1.03 17.62 14.69
N LEU A 60 -0.44 16.83 15.60
CA LEU A 60 -0.47 17.12 17.04
C LEU A 60 0.37 18.36 17.38
N ILE A 61 1.54 18.53 16.75
CA ILE A 61 2.39 19.72 16.91
C ILE A 61 1.67 20.97 16.42
N GLN A 62 1.02 20.91 15.26
CA GLN A 62 0.25 22.04 14.72
C GLN A 62 -0.99 22.35 15.59
N ALA A 63 -1.67 21.32 16.11
CA ALA A 63 -2.79 21.51 17.03
C ALA A 63 -2.35 22.19 18.33
N ALA A 64 -1.24 21.74 18.92
CA ALA A 64 -0.67 22.36 20.12
C ALA A 64 -0.23 23.81 19.86
N ALA A 65 0.46 24.08 18.76
CA ALA A 65 0.89 25.43 18.40
C ALA A 65 -0.27 26.41 18.25
N LYS A 66 -1.42 25.95 17.74
CA LYS A 66 -2.64 26.75 17.64
C LYS A 66 -3.24 27.08 19.01
N VAL A 67 -3.17 26.16 19.97
CA VAL A 67 -3.68 26.38 21.35
C VAL A 67 -2.83 27.40 22.10
N TYR A 68 -1.51 27.39 21.88
CA TYR A 68 -0.57 28.31 22.53
C TYR A 68 -0.36 29.64 21.76
N GLU A 69 -1.19 29.93 20.75
CA GLU A 69 -1.09 31.11 19.87
C GLU A 69 0.32 31.35 19.27
N ILE A 70 1.07 30.26 19.06
CA ILE A 70 2.41 30.31 18.48
C ILE A 70 2.29 30.71 17.00
N PRO A 71 3.15 31.59 16.47
CA PRO A 71 3.16 31.95 15.06
C PRO A 71 3.19 30.71 14.16
N TYR A 72 2.30 30.68 13.15
CA TYR A 72 2.15 29.55 12.24
C TYR A 72 3.48 29.10 11.62
N VAL A 73 4.34 30.06 11.26
CA VAL A 73 5.66 29.81 10.66
C VAL A 73 6.54 28.94 11.58
N ALA A 74 6.53 29.18 12.90
CA ALA A 74 7.31 28.39 13.85
C ALA A 74 6.78 26.95 13.96
N SER A 75 5.45 26.76 13.90
CA SER A 75 4.84 25.44 13.90
C SER A 75 5.17 24.62 12.65
N VAL A 76 5.27 25.28 11.48
CA VAL A 76 5.65 24.65 10.21
C VAL A 76 7.11 24.21 10.26
N GLN A 77 7.98 25.06 10.82
CA GLN A 77 9.40 24.77 10.96
C GLN A 77 9.64 23.59 11.92
N ALA A 78 8.87 23.49 13.01
CA ALA A 78 8.89 22.35 13.92
C ALA A 78 8.33 21.05 13.29
N ALA A 79 7.38 21.15 12.36
CA ALA A 79 6.80 20.01 11.66
C ALA A 79 7.65 19.51 10.47
N HIS A 80 8.63 20.29 10.01
CA HIS A 80 9.48 19.97 8.85
C HIS A 80 10.11 18.56 8.86
N PRO A 81 10.75 18.07 9.95
CA PRO A 81 11.34 16.73 9.96
C PRO A 81 10.30 15.61 9.73
N TYR A 82 9.05 15.81 10.18
CA TYR A 82 7.96 14.85 9.95
C TYR A 82 7.51 14.82 8.49
N MET A 83 7.61 15.93 7.76
CA MET A 83 7.31 15.97 6.33
C MET A 83 8.37 15.23 5.49
N VAL A 84 9.62 15.20 5.96
CA VAL A 84 10.68 14.38 5.35
C VAL A 84 10.39 12.90 5.60
N ALA A 85 10.06 12.51 6.83
CA ALA A 85 9.68 11.14 7.17
C ALA A 85 8.46 10.66 6.36
N ARG A 86 7.46 11.54 6.18
CA ARG A 86 6.29 11.29 5.32
C ARG A 86 6.71 10.99 3.88
N SER A 87 7.62 11.80 3.31
CA SER A 87 8.08 11.62 1.93
C SER A 87 8.77 10.26 1.75
N TRP A 88 9.51 9.81 2.76
CA TRP A 88 10.14 8.50 2.77
C TRP A 88 9.12 7.35 2.86
N GLY A 89 8.12 7.47 3.74
CA GLY A 89 7.02 6.50 3.81
C GLY A 89 6.22 6.41 2.50
N GLY A 90 5.96 7.56 1.87
CA GLY A 90 5.30 7.63 0.56
C GLY A 90 6.13 6.99 -0.56
N PHE A 91 7.46 7.18 -0.54
CA PHE A 91 8.35 6.54 -1.51
C PHE A 91 8.33 5.01 -1.41
N MET A 92 8.27 4.45 -0.20
CA MET A 92 8.13 3.01 0.01
C MET A 92 6.80 2.47 -0.51
N ILE A 93 5.70 3.19 -0.28
CA ILE A 93 4.37 2.86 -0.82
C ILE A 93 4.39 2.84 -2.36
N ILE A 94 4.94 3.88 -2.99
CA ILE A 94 5.04 3.98 -4.45
C ILE A 94 5.86 2.81 -5.00
N THR A 95 7.00 2.50 -4.38
CA THR A 95 7.85 1.37 -4.76
C THR A 95 7.11 0.03 -4.65
N GLY A 96 6.29 -0.15 -3.60
CA GLY A 96 5.39 -1.30 -3.48
C GLY A 96 4.45 -1.42 -4.69
N GLN A 97 3.84 -0.31 -5.13
CA GLN A 97 2.95 -0.30 -6.29
C GLN A 97 3.65 -0.67 -7.60
N TRP A 98 4.91 -0.28 -7.77
CA TRP A 98 5.72 -0.75 -8.91
C TRP A 98 5.93 -2.27 -8.90
N ILE A 99 6.17 -2.87 -7.73
CA ILE A 99 6.30 -4.34 -7.60
C ILE A 99 4.99 -5.05 -7.94
N PHE A 100 3.85 -4.49 -7.52
CA PHE A 100 2.53 -5.01 -7.86
C PHE A 100 2.28 -4.98 -9.38
N LEU A 101 2.55 -3.84 -10.02
CA LEU A 101 2.43 -3.69 -11.48
C LEU A 101 3.36 -4.65 -12.22
N TYR A 102 4.58 -4.86 -11.73
CA TYR A 102 5.51 -5.82 -12.30
C TYR A 102 4.99 -7.27 -12.19
N ASN A 103 4.46 -7.64 -11.02
CA ASN A 103 3.89 -8.98 -10.82
C ASN A 103 2.65 -9.21 -11.70
N LEU A 104 1.82 -8.17 -11.88
CA LEU A 104 0.68 -8.16 -12.80
C LEU A 104 1.11 -8.32 -14.25
N TYR A 105 2.07 -7.51 -14.70
CA TYR A 105 2.61 -7.59 -16.06
C TYR A 105 3.15 -8.99 -16.34
N ARG A 106 3.95 -9.55 -15.42
CA ARG A 106 4.53 -10.89 -15.58
C ARG A 106 3.48 -12.00 -15.58
N THR A 107 2.39 -11.83 -14.84
CA THR A 107 1.27 -12.81 -14.82
C THR A 107 0.41 -12.72 -16.09
N ALA A 108 0.24 -11.51 -16.64
CA ALA A 108 -0.50 -11.24 -17.87
C ALA A 108 0.26 -11.68 -19.14
N THR A 109 1.58 -11.44 -19.20
CA THR A 109 2.42 -11.80 -20.36
C THR A 109 2.99 -13.21 -20.31
N ALA A 110 2.89 -13.91 -19.18
CA ALA A 110 3.29 -15.31 -19.12
C ALA A 110 2.53 -16.12 -20.19
N PRO A 111 3.21 -17.00 -20.94
CA PRO A 111 2.52 -17.92 -21.84
C PRO A 111 1.54 -18.77 -21.03
N ALA A 112 0.37 -19.06 -21.61
CA ALA A 112 -0.62 -19.93 -20.98
C ALA A 112 0.02 -21.29 -20.65
N SER A 113 0.41 -21.49 -19.39
CA SER A 113 0.91 -22.79 -18.96
C SER A 113 -0.21 -23.80 -19.13
N LYS A 114 0.15 -24.88 -19.81
CA LYS A 114 -0.69 -25.86 -20.48
C LYS A 114 -1.83 -26.33 -19.58
N ALA A 115 -3.00 -26.45 -20.19
CA ALA A 115 -4.10 -27.24 -19.66
C ALA A 115 -3.53 -28.56 -19.10
N VAL A 116 -3.82 -28.82 -17.82
CA VAL A 116 -3.58 -30.11 -17.19
C VAL A 116 -4.15 -31.17 -18.14
N PRO A 117 -3.35 -32.14 -18.63
CA PRO A 117 -3.88 -33.23 -19.42
C PRO A 117 -4.99 -33.89 -18.61
N SER A 118 -6.21 -33.84 -19.14
CA SER A 118 -7.38 -34.44 -18.53
C SER A 118 -7.10 -35.92 -18.26
N LEU A 119 -7.19 -36.33 -16.99
CA LEU A 119 -7.11 -37.71 -16.50
C LEU A 119 -8.25 -38.62 -17.04
N LEU A 120 -8.96 -38.19 -18.08
CA LEU A 120 -10.09 -38.89 -18.70
C LEU A 120 -9.69 -39.80 -19.88
N ALA A 121 -8.39 -39.96 -20.15
CA ALA A 121 -7.87 -40.83 -21.22
C ALA A 121 -7.28 -42.16 -20.70
N GLN A 122 -7.47 -42.48 -19.42
CA GLN A 122 -6.90 -43.71 -18.81
C GLN A 122 -7.95 -44.79 -18.49
N GLU A 123 -9.22 -44.59 -18.89
CA GLU A 123 -10.33 -45.53 -18.64
C GLU A 123 -11.05 -45.94 -19.95
N SER A 124 -10.30 -46.37 -20.98
CA SER A 124 -10.85 -47.04 -22.17
C SER A 124 -10.04 -48.25 -22.58
#